data_AF-A0A2G5PGQ3-F1
#
_entry.id   AF-A0A2G5PGQ3-F1
#
_cell.length_a   1.000
_cell.length_b   1.000
_cell.length_c   1.000
_cell.angle_alpha   90.00
_cell.angle_beta   90.00
_cell.angle_gamma   90.00
#
_symmetry.space_group_name_H-M   'P 1'
#
loop_
_entity.id
_entity.type
_entity.pdbx_description
1 polymer ?
#
loop_
_entity_poly.entity_id
_entity_poly.type
_entity_poly.pdbx_seq_one_letter_code
_entity_poly.pdbx_strand_id
1 'polypeptide(L)'
;MTLARAAAIAAIPVGAALALAGPAAADTGGQGIELVSPPPYVERTEWVTRDGRASLRVYPTASARIESVRPLSGEAPGREAWSEVLAAAPDADTPGMRAQFLCHWHWAELGQPGKTSWNLEPWRPVVDDAQMVLDHCNPGDAEEPF
;
A
#
# COMPACT_ATOMS: atom_id res chain seq x y z
N MET A 1 -76.68 18.27 -19.11
CA MET A 1 -76.92 19.47 -18.29
C MET A 1 -75.59 19.82 -17.61
N THR A 2 -74.75 20.59 -18.29
CA THR A 2 -74.55 22.05 -18.10
C THR A 2 -73.64 22.36 -16.90
N LEU A 3 -72.39 22.66 -17.27
CA LEU A 3 -71.37 23.52 -16.64
C LEU A 3 -71.73 24.30 -15.38
N ALA A 4 -70.76 24.36 -14.47
CA ALA A 4 -70.35 25.62 -13.86
C ALA A 4 -68.82 25.67 -13.74
N ARG A 5 -68.20 26.59 -14.48
CA ARG A 5 -66.82 27.06 -14.28
C ARG A 5 -66.85 28.12 -13.19
N ALA A 6 -65.96 28.02 -12.20
CA ALA A 6 -65.60 29.13 -11.32
C ALA A 6 -64.08 29.34 -11.41
N ALA A 7 -63.69 30.61 -11.48
CA ALA A 7 -62.36 31.07 -11.85
C ALA A 7 -61.43 31.29 -10.65
N ALA A 8 -60.15 31.04 -10.93
CA ALA A 8 -58.91 31.70 -10.49
C ALA A 8 -58.73 32.13 -9.02
N ILE A 9 -57.70 31.57 -8.38
CA ILE A 9 -56.68 32.34 -7.64
C ILE A 9 -55.32 31.68 -7.92
N ALA A 10 -54.40 32.44 -8.51
CA ALA A 10 -53.00 32.07 -8.60
C ALA A 10 -52.32 32.39 -7.26
N ALA A 11 -51.69 31.40 -6.65
CA ALA A 11 -50.73 31.60 -5.57
C ALA A 11 -49.52 30.70 -5.88
N ILE A 12 -48.38 31.33 -6.12
CA ILE A 12 -47.08 30.66 -6.29
C ILE A 12 -46.50 30.47 -4.89
N PRO A 13 -46.34 29.23 -4.38
CA PRO A 13 -45.48 29.01 -3.23
C PRO A 13 -44.03 28.94 -3.73
N VAL A 14 -43.27 29.99 -3.43
CA VAL A 14 -41.81 29.94 -3.36
C VAL A 14 -41.42 29.23 -2.07
N GLY A 15 -40.46 28.30 -2.15
CA GLY A 15 -39.74 27.74 -1.00
C GLY A 15 -39.99 26.24 -0.85
N ALA A 16 -38.98 25.40 -0.60
CA ALA A 16 -37.55 25.59 -0.48
C ALA A 16 -36.93 24.21 -0.81
N ALA A 17 -35.96 24.16 -1.71
CA ALA A 17 -35.20 22.94 -1.95
C ALA A 17 -34.32 22.69 -0.72
N LEU A 18 -34.71 21.76 0.16
CA LEU A 18 -33.81 21.18 1.15
C LEU A 18 -32.79 20.31 0.40
N ALA A 19 -31.66 20.91 0.05
CA ALA A 19 -30.47 20.16 -0.31
C ALA A 19 -30.02 19.40 0.94
N LEU A 20 -30.09 18.07 0.90
CA LEU A 20 -29.36 17.23 1.85
C LEU A 20 -27.87 17.45 1.59
N ALA A 21 -27.22 18.21 2.46
CA ALA A 21 -25.77 18.25 2.53
C ALA A 21 -25.28 16.83 2.87
N GLY A 22 -24.53 16.22 1.94
CA GLY A 22 -23.74 15.02 2.25
C GLY A 22 -22.74 15.31 3.36
N PRO A 23 -22.19 14.29 4.04
CA PRO A 23 -21.16 14.51 5.04
C PRO A 23 -19.98 15.20 4.37
N ALA A 24 -19.71 16.44 4.77
CA ALA A 24 -18.47 17.11 4.44
C ALA A 24 -17.34 16.28 5.05
N ALA A 25 -16.47 15.72 4.21
CA ALA A 25 -15.16 15.29 4.67
C ALA A 25 -14.53 16.51 5.35
N ALA A 26 -14.17 16.36 6.62
CA ALA A 26 -13.41 17.38 7.30
C ALA A 26 -12.04 17.46 6.60
N ASP A 27 -11.85 18.44 5.74
CA ASP A 27 -10.52 18.94 5.41
C ASP A 27 -9.96 19.50 6.71
N THR A 28 -9.31 18.65 7.50
CA THR A 28 -8.31 19.10 8.46
C THR A 28 -7.16 19.67 7.65
N GLY A 29 -7.32 20.91 7.19
CA GLY A 29 -6.26 21.81 6.75
C GLY A 29 -5.32 22.16 7.91
N GLY A 30 -4.86 21.14 8.63
CA GLY A 30 -3.71 21.24 9.50
C GLY A 30 -2.50 21.28 8.61
N GLN A 31 -1.81 22.42 8.59
CA GLN A 31 -0.39 22.49 8.25
C GLN A 31 0.39 21.75 9.36
N GLY A 32 0.12 20.46 9.54
CA GLY A 32 0.97 19.53 10.23
C GLY A 32 1.96 19.03 9.20
N ILE A 33 3.24 19.00 9.56
CA ILE A 33 4.22 18.21 8.83
C ILE A 33 3.69 16.78 8.74
N GLU A 34 3.23 16.35 7.56
CA GLU A 34 2.93 14.95 7.29
C GLU A 34 4.27 14.22 7.27
N LEU A 35 4.69 13.77 8.45
CA LEU A 35 6.02 13.19 8.68
C LEU A 35 6.20 11.85 7.96
N VAL A 36 5.08 11.17 7.66
CA VAL A 36 4.99 9.83 7.08
C VAL A 36 3.94 9.85 5.98
N SER A 37 4.31 9.43 4.79
CA SER A 37 3.40 9.17 3.67
C SER A 37 2.52 7.95 4.02
N PRO A 38 1.19 8.05 4.00
CA PRO A 38 0.33 7.00 4.53
C PRO A 38 0.29 5.74 3.64
N PRO A 39 -0.13 4.59 4.22
CA PRO A 39 -0.43 3.37 3.46
C PRO A 39 -1.61 3.58 2.47
N PRO A 40 -1.78 2.70 1.47
CA PRO A 40 -1.10 1.40 1.31
C PRO A 40 0.36 1.52 0.87
N TYR A 41 1.19 0.64 1.39
CA TYR A 41 2.60 0.49 1.03
C TYR A 41 2.81 -0.60 -0.03
N VAL A 42 1.94 -1.60 -0.07
CA VAL A 42 1.94 -2.70 -1.04
C VAL A 42 0.80 -2.50 -2.03
N GLU A 43 1.13 -2.37 -3.32
CA GLU A 43 0.14 -2.27 -4.38
C GLU A 43 -0.54 -3.63 -4.63
N ARG A 44 0.28 -4.67 -4.75
CA ARG A 44 -0.14 -6.07 -4.93
C ARG A 44 0.99 -7.03 -4.62
N THR A 45 0.63 -8.30 -4.51
CA THR A 45 1.58 -9.42 -4.47
C THR A 45 1.26 -10.44 -5.56
N GLU A 46 2.27 -11.12 -6.08
CA GLU A 46 2.10 -12.16 -7.10
C GLU A 46 3.06 -13.33 -6.85
N TRP A 47 2.51 -14.53 -6.62
CA TRP A 47 3.30 -15.75 -6.61
C TRP A 47 3.67 -16.14 -8.04
N VAL A 48 4.97 -16.31 -8.29
CA VAL A 48 5.51 -16.78 -9.56
C VAL A 48 6.43 -17.98 -9.34
N THR A 49 6.74 -18.69 -10.42
CA THR A 49 7.75 -19.75 -10.42
C THR A 49 9.01 -19.25 -11.12
N ARG A 50 10.13 -19.25 -10.41
CA ARG A 50 11.47 -18.95 -10.92
C ARG A 50 12.33 -20.20 -10.81
N ASP A 51 12.96 -20.63 -11.90
CA ASP A 51 13.86 -21.80 -11.91
C ASP A 51 13.24 -23.04 -11.24
N GLY A 52 11.92 -23.23 -11.40
CA GLY A 52 11.17 -24.33 -10.80
C GLY A 52 10.84 -24.18 -9.30
N ARG A 53 11.12 -23.02 -8.70
CA ARG A 53 10.86 -22.72 -7.29
C ARG A 53 9.93 -21.51 -7.13
N ALA A 54 9.18 -21.47 -6.03
CA ALA A 54 8.26 -20.37 -5.74
C ALA A 54 9.00 -19.06 -5.40
N SER A 55 8.51 -17.93 -5.89
CA SER A 55 8.95 -16.58 -5.51
C SER A 55 7.74 -15.66 -5.41
N LEU A 56 7.64 -14.90 -4.33
CA LEU A 56 6.58 -13.92 -4.13
C LEU A 56 7.10 -12.54 -4.54
N ARG A 57 6.52 -11.98 -5.59
CA ARG A 57 6.79 -10.59 -5.99
C ARG A 57 5.92 -9.65 -5.17
N VAL A 58 6.54 -8.71 -4.47
CA VAL A 58 5.86 -7.62 -3.75
C VAL A 58 6.06 -6.33 -4.52
N TYR A 59 4.99 -5.66 -4.91
CA TYR A 59 5.04 -4.43 -5.70
C TYR A 59 4.84 -3.21 -4.78
N PRO A 60 5.89 -2.39 -4.55
CA PRO A 60 5.79 -1.26 -3.62
C PRO A 60 5.09 -0.05 -4.28
N THR A 61 4.25 0.64 -3.50
CA THR A 61 3.62 1.90 -3.90
C THR A 61 4.63 3.07 -3.85
N ALA A 62 4.22 4.24 -4.35
CA ALA A 62 4.99 5.47 -4.18
C ALA A 62 5.22 5.84 -2.70
N SER A 63 4.21 5.64 -1.84
CA SER A 63 4.33 5.86 -0.39
C SER A 63 5.40 4.95 0.21
N ALA A 64 5.42 3.65 -0.17
CA ALA A 64 6.45 2.74 0.31
C ALA A 64 7.85 3.22 -0.07
N ARG A 65 8.07 3.59 -1.35
CA ARG A 65 9.40 4.07 -1.80
C ARG A 65 9.86 5.32 -1.04
N ILE A 66 8.95 6.22 -0.69
CA ILE A 66 9.27 7.42 0.10
C ILE A 66 9.61 7.03 1.55
N GLU A 67 8.80 6.19 2.17
CA GLU A 67 8.97 5.83 3.59
C GLU A 67 10.14 4.89 3.83
N SER A 68 10.48 4.06 2.83
CA SER A 68 11.53 3.04 2.91
C SER A 68 12.94 3.64 3.01
N VAL A 69 13.13 4.86 2.49
CA VAL A 69 14.41 5.60 2.52
C VAL A 69 14.47 6.69 3.58
N ARG A 70 13.38 6.91 4.33
CA ARG A 70 13.32 7.98 5.34
C ARG A 70 14.07 7.56 6.61
N PRO A 71 15.06 8.34 7.09
CA PRO A 71 15.82 8.01 8.29
C PRO A 71 15.00 8.03 9.60
N LEU A 72 13.82 8.67 9.60
CA LEU A 72 13.04 8.99 10.80
C LEU A 72 11.70 8.26 10.90
N SER A 73 11.28 7.51 9.88
CA SER A 73 10.02 6.74 9.90
C SER A 73 10.05 5.56 10.89
N GLY A 74 11.25 5.18 11.36
CA GLY A 74 11.45 4.00 12.19
C GLY A 74 11.02 2.72 11.48
N GLU A 75 10.97 1.60 12.21
CA GLU A 75 10.54 0.32 11.64
C GLU A 75 9.02 0.20 11.44
N ALA A 76 8.22 1.14 11.96
CA ALA A 76 6.77 0.98 12.01
C ALA A 76 6.13 0.88 10.62
N PRO A 77 6.45 1.73 9.62
CA PRO A 77 5.92 1.59 8.26
C PRO A 77 6.31 0.26 7.60
N GLY A 78 7.54 -0.21 7.81
CA GLY A 78 7.97 -1.52 7.29
C GLY A 78 7.19 -2.68 7.92
N ARG A 79 6.86 -2.61 9.21
CA ARG A 79 5.99 -3.63 9.86
C ARG A 79 4.54 -3.56 9.37
N GLU A 80 4.02 -2.37 9.13
CA GLU A 80 2.69 -2.19 8.53
C GLU A 80 2.65 -2.74 7.10
N ALA A 81 3.64 -2.41 6.27
CA ALA A 81 3.78 -2.95 4.94
C ALA A 81 3.90 -4.49 4.93
N TRP A 82 4.60 -5.10 5.90
CA TRP A 82 4.61 -6.55 6.05
C TRP A 82 3.21 -7.11 6.36
N SER A 83 2.41 -6.41 7.16
CA SER A 83 1.02 -6.83 7.42
C SER A 83 0.14 -6.78 6.16
N GLU A 84 0.38 -5.81 5.27
CA GLU A 84 -0.27 -5.74 3.96
C GLU A 84 0.14 -6.89 3.04
N VAL A 85 1.43 -7.28 3.05
CA VAL A 85 1.89 -8.49 2.36
C VAL A 85 1.12 -9.71 2.83
N LEU A 86 1.00 -9.94 4.14
CA LEU A 86 0.27 -11.09 4.69
C LEU A 86 -1.24 -11.04 4.43
N ALA A 87 -1.81 -9.85 4.33
CA ALA A 87 -3.21 -9.70 3.93
C ALA A 87 -3.44 -10.12 2.47
N ALA A 88 -2.48 -9.84 1.58
CA ALA A 88 -2.55 -10.17 0.15
C ALA A 88 -2.09 -11.60 -0.17
N ALA A 89 -1.09 -12.11 0.55
CA ALA A 89 -0.51 -13.45 0.43
C ALA A 89 -0.36 -14.11 1.81
N PRO A 90 -1.45 -14.69 2.36
CA PRO A 90 -1.46 -15.24 3.71
C PRO A 90 -0.48 -16.40 3.95
N ASP A 91 -0.05 -17.07 2.88
CA ASP A 91 0.92 -18.17 2.89
C ASP A 91 2.39 -17.71 2.86
N ALA A 92 2.64 -16.39 2.83
CA ALA A 92 3.99 -15.82 2.81
C ALA A 92 4.72 -15.84 4.17
N ASP A 93 4.03 -16.15 5.28
CA ASP A 93 4.62 -16.20 6.63
C ASP A 93 5.43 -17.48 6.88
N THR A 94 6.41 -17.74 6.02
CA THR A 94 7.37 -18.84 6.18
C THR A 94 8.68 -18.33 6.77
N PRO A 95 9.53 -19.20 7.36
CA PRO A 95 10.83 -18.80 7.89
C PRO A 95 11.65 -18.01 6.86
N GLY A 96 12.20 -16.87 7.29
CA GLY A 96 13.05 -16.00 6.48
C GLY A 96 12.34 -14.97 5.60
N MET A 97 11.07 -15.17 5.22
CA MET A 97 10.36 -14.26 4.29
C MET A 97 10.23 -12.83 4.83
N ARG A 98 9.86 -12.68 6.11
CA ARG A 98 9.78 -11.36 6.77
C ARG A 98 11.13 -10.65 6.81
N ALA A 99 12.22 -11.39 7.04
CA ALA A 99 13.57 -10.82 7.11
C ALA A 99 14.04 -10.36 5.73
N GLN A 100 13.79 -11.15 4.68
CA GLN A 100 13.99 -10.72 3.28
C GLN A 100 13.20 -9.44 2.99
N PHE A 101 11.92 -9.40 3.35
CA PHE A 101 11.06 -8.23 3.11
C PHE A 101 11.57 -6.97 3.80
N LEU A 102 11.92 -7.04 5.08
CA LEU A 102 12.43 -5.88 5.83
C LEU A 102 13.79 -5.42 5.32
N CYS A 103 14.63 -6.35 4.84
CA CYS A 103 15.86 -5.98 4.15
C CYS A 103 15.56 -5.22 2.85
N HIS A 104 14.64 -5.72 2.01
CA HIS A 104 14.22 -5.03 0.79
C HIS A 104 13.63 -3.65 1.09
N TRP A 105 12.77 -3.55 2.11
CA TRP A 105 12.23 -2.28 2.59
C TRP A 105 13.37 -1.29 2.87
N HIS A 106 14.37 -1.65 3.68
CA HIS A 106 15.41 -0.70 4.05
C HIS A 106 16.40 -0.37 2.94
N TRP A 107 16.67 -1.32 2.03
CA TRP A 107 17.86 -1.21 1.16
C TRP A 107 17.57 -1.23 -0.33
N ALA A 108 16.45 -1.79 -0.79
CA ALA A 108 16.21 -1.97 -2.22
C ALA A 108 16.14 -0.63 -2.97
N GLU A 109 15.41 0.34 -2.44
CA GLU A 109 15.28 1.66 -3.07
C GLU A 109 16.58 2.48 -2.99
N LEU A 110 17.43 2.25 -1.98
CA LEU A 110 18.75 2.90 -1.87
C LEU A 110 19.77 2.29 -2.84
N GLY A 111 19.80 0.96 -2.97
CA GLY A 111 20.76 0.24 -3.78
C GLY A 111 20.43 0.25 -5.27
N GLN A 112 19.15 0.12 -5.61
CA GLN A 112 18.66 0.14 -6.98
C GLN A 112 17.25 0.77 -7.02
N PRO A 113 17.19 2.12 -7.11
CA PRO A 113 15.93 2.86 -7.13
C PRO A 113 14.98 2.38 -8.22
N GLY A 114 13.68 2.34 -7.92
CA GLY A 114 12.66 2.04 -8.92
C GLY A 114 12.52 0.57 -9.34
N LYS A 115 13.12 -0.39 -8.62
CA LYS A 115 12.85 -1.83 -8.83
C LYS A 115 11.35 -2.10 -8.91
N THR A 116 10.94 -2.83 -9.93
CA THR A 116 9.52 -3.12 -10.19
C THR A 116 8.88 -3.92 -9.05
N SER A 117 9.59 -4.93 -8.53
CA SER A 117 9.16 -5.74 -7.39
C SER A 117 10.32 -6.08 -6.45
N TRP A 118 9.98 -6.39 -5.21
CA TRP A 118 10.85 -7.03 -4.23
C TRP A 118 10.45 -8.50 -4.13
N ASN A 119 11.37 -9.39 -4.47
CA ASN A 119 11.07 -10.81 -4.58
C ASN A 119 11.48 -11.52 -3.28
N LEU A 120 10.55 -12.28 -2.71
CA LEU A 120 10.72 -13.02 -1.47
C LEU A 120 10.61 -14.51 -1.77
N GLU A 121 11.57 -15.31 -1.32
CA GLU A 121 11.62 -16.73 -1.66
C GLU A 121 11.65 -17.63 -0.42
N PRO A 122 10.67 -18.54 -0.24
CA PRO A 122 10.56 -19.36 0.96
C PRO A 122 11.62 -20.47 1.07
N TRP A 123 12.34 -20.74 -0.03
CA TRP A 123 13.39 -21.76 -0.11
C TRP A 123 14.79 -21.21 0.18
N ARG A 124 14.93 -19.89 0.39
CA ARG A 124 16.19 -19.25 0.75
C ARG A 124 16.63 -19.67 2.15
N PRO A 125 17.94 -19.80 2.42
CA PRO A 125 18.43 -20.07 3.77
C PRO A 125 18.00 -18.97 4.75
N VAL A 126 17.65 -19.37 5.98
CA VAL A 126 17.44 -18.42 7.08
C VAL A 126 18.82 -18.04 7.62
N VAL A 127 19.15 -16.76 7.55
CA VAL A 127 20.43 -16.19 7.99
C VAL A 127 20.18 -15.04 8.97
N ASP A 128 21.23 -14.57 9.66
CA ASP A 128 21.14 -13.37 10.48
C ASP A 128 21.06 -12.08 9.63
N ASP A 129 20.69 -10.97 10.26
CA ASP A 129 20.47 -9.69 9.56
C ASP A 129 21.71 -9.18 8.83
N ALA A 130 22.91 -9.43 9.38
CA ALA A 130 24.15 -8.99 8.75
C ALA A 130 24.41 -9.76 7.46
N GLN A 131 24.26 -11.08 7.50
CA GLN A 131 24.38 -11.94 6.33
C GLN A 131 23.26 -11.65 5.31
N MET A 132 22.03 -11.37 5.76
CA MET A 132 20.92 -10.98 4.88
C MET A 132 21.26 -9.75 4.03
N VAL A 133 21.86 -8.72 4.63
CA VAL A 133 22.30 -7.52 3.91
C VAL A 133 23.48 -7.80 2.99
N LEU A 134 24.47 -8.59 3.45
CA LEU A 134 25.63 -8.98 2.63
C LEU A 134 25.22 -9.77 1.37
N ASP A 135 24.15 -10.56 1.48
CA ASP A 135 23.57 -11.32 0.37
C ASP A 135 22.50 -10.53 -0.41
N HIS A 136 22.48 -9.20 -0.28
CA HIS A 136 21.57 -8.32 -1.02
C HIS A 136 20.09 -8.71 -0.82
N CYS A 137 19.71 -9.00 0.41
CA CYS A 137 18.36 -9.32 0.87
C CYS A 137 17.75 -10.64 0.38
N ASN A 138 18.45 -11.42 -0.45
CA ASN A 138 17.99 -12.70 -0.99
C ASN A 138 19.13 -13.76 -0.92
N PRO A 139 19.34 -14.43 0.23
CA PRO A 139 20.51 -15.27 0.49
C PRO A 139 20.57 -16.56 -0.34
N GLY A 140 21.77 -17.04 -0.64
CA GLY A 140 21.98 -18.40 -1.16
C GLY A 140 21.75 -18.65 -2.66
N ASP A 141 21.41 -17.65 -3.47
CA ASP A 141 21.36 -17.72 -4.94
C ASP A 141 21.44 -16.31 -5.55
N ALA A 142 21.85 -16.18 -6.81
CA ALA A 142 21.94 -14.87 -7.48
C ALA A 142 20.57 -14.19 -7.57
N GLU A 143 20.57 -12.88 -7.38
CA GLU A 143 19.41 -12.01 -7.56
C GLU A 143 18.97 -11.97 -9.03
N GLU A 144 17.67 -11.83 -9.30
CA GLU A 144 17.17 -11.64 -10.67
C GLU A 144 17.57 -10.27 -11.22
N PRO A 145 17.90 -10.15 -12.53
CA PRO A 145 17.92 -8.84 -13.17
C PRO A 145 16.50 -8.25 -13.21
N PHE A 146 16.37 -6.95 -12.92
CA PHE A 146 15.10 -6.22 -12.89
C PHE A 146 15.04 -5.18 -13.99
#